data_AF-A0A0V0H7N6-F1
#
_entry.id   AF-A0A0V0H7N6-F1
#
_cell.length_a   1.000
_cell.length_b   1.000
_cell.length_c   1.000
_cell.angle_alpha   90.00
_cell.angle_beta   90.00
_cell.angle_gamma   90.00
#
_symmetry.space_group_name_H-M   'P 1'
#
loop_
_entity.id
_entity.type
_entity.pdbx_description
1 polymer ?
#
loop_
_entity_poly.entity_id
_entity_poly.type
_entity_poly.pdbx_seq_one_letter_code
_entity_poly.pdbx_strand_id
1 'polypeptide(L)'
;MFPPELSSLYPLAVGEKLLLHSVQLDWFGGKYLDSWPSNSRSWNDWVDRVEKAKGEVWKSADIYDAIQLSKNDISMDKNLLYAALCYWSISTNSFHFRFGMMGPTVLDIVALTGLRPHGEEVSAILGMAGSTCHFPKYGTIYDNSLRYSKYLDVSKSETAVTKEEHLSFLFTWLSKHLFCDSSVNMIKQCTKLAFALAAGRKLALAPFLLSNLYHGCTEIIMSKFL
;
A
#
# COMPACT_ATOMS: atom_id res chain seq x y z
N MET A 1 -26.17 5.10 -19.37
CA MET A 1 -26.42 3.79 -20.03
C MET A 1 -25.28 3.56 -21.00
N PHE A 2 -24.67 2.36 -21.03
CA PHE A 2 -23.59 2.03 -21.97
C PHE A 2 -24.14 2.17 -23.40
N PRO A 3 -23.56 3.02 -24.28
CA PRO A 3 -24.03 3.14 -25.66
C PRO A 3 -23.97 1.75 -26.32
N PRO A 4 -25.06 1.27 -26.94
CA PRO A 4 -25.10 -0.04 -27.58
C PRO A 4 -23.96 -0.24 -28.58
N GLU A 5 -23.51 0.84 -29.23
CA GLU A 5 -22.44 0.88 -30.22
C GLU A 5 -21.06 0.57 -29.60
N LEU A 6 -20.87 0.85 -28.31
CA LEU A 6 -19.63 0.55 -27.60
C LEU A 6 -19.66 -0.87 -27.00
N SER A 7 -20.83 -1.50 -26.85
CA SER A 7 -20.99 -2.78 -26.14
C SER A 7 -20.22 -3.92 -26.79
N SER A 8 -20.02 -3.87 -28.10
CA SER A 8 -19.18 -4.81 -28.85
C SER A 8 -17.68 -4.59 -28.65
N LEU A 9 -17.27 -3.40 -28.21
CA LEU A 9 -15.88 -3.01 -28.01
C LEU A 9 -15.38 -3.30 -26.58
N TYR A 10 -16.30 -3.56 -25.64
CA TYR A 10 -16.01 -3.82 -24.23
C TYR A 10 -16.95 -4.91 -23.70
N PRO A 11 -16.69 -6.19 -24.03
CA PRO A 11 -17.54 -7.30 -23.61
C PRO A 11 -17.48 -7.42 -22.08
N LEU A 12 -18.60 -7.13 -21.43
CA LEU A 12 -18.78 -7.26 -19.98
C LEU A 12 -19.39 -8.61 -19.65
N ALA A 13 -19.00 -9.21 -18.52
CA ALA A 13 -19.71 -10.38 -18.01
C ALA A 13 -21.15 -10.00 -17.61
N VAL A 14 -22.06 -10.98 -17.62
CA VAL A 14 -23.47 -10.76 -17.27
C VAL A 14 -23.57 -10.12 -15.88
N GLY A 15 -24.10 -8.89 -15.81
CA GLY A 15 -24.26 -8.12 -14.57
C GLY A 15 -23.17 -7.08 -14.30
N GLU A 16 -22.08 -7.04 -15.06
CA GLU A 16 -21.04 -6.02 -14.93
C GLU A 16 -21.43 -4.69 -15.56
N LYS A 17 -20.92 -3.59 -14.97
CA LYS A 17 -21.06 -2.23 -15.50
C LYS A 17 -19.72 -1.50 -15.38
N LEU A 18 -19.13 -1.09 -16.51
CA LEU A 18 -18.03 -0.13 -16.50
C LEU A 18 -18.54 1.24 -16.04
N LEU A 19 -17.70 1.97 -15.29
CA LEU A 19 -18.09 3.29 -14.76
C LEU A 19 -18.18 4.37 -15.85
N LEU A 20 -17.60 4.14 -17.04
CA LEU A 20 -17.40 5.09 -18.14
C LEU A 20 -18.62 5.97 -18.51
N HIS A 21 -19.85 5.51 -18.26
CA HIS A 21 -21.10 6.21 -18.60
C HIS A 21 -21.99 6.57 -17.41
N SER A 22 -21.44 6.46 -16.20
CA SER A 22 -22.17 6.67 -14.94
C SER A 22 -21.50 7.69 -14.04
N VAL A 23 -20.43 8.34 -14.51
CA VAL A 23 -19.60 9.29 -13.77
C VAL A 23 -19.79 10.68 -14.39
N GLN A 24 -20.36 11.62 -13.64
CA GLN A 24 -20.34 13.04 -14.00
C GLN A 24 -18.95 13.64 -13.68
N LEU A 25 -18.53 14.71 -14.37
CA LEU A 25 -17.19 15.30 -14.18
C LEU A 25 -16.94 15.84 -12.75
N ASP A 26 -17.99 16.09 -11.98
CA ASP A 26 -18.01 16.59 -10.59
C ASP A 26 -18.09 15.49 -9.52
N TRP A 27 -18.05 14.22 -9.94
CA TRP A 27 -18.24 12.98 -9.16
C TRP A 27 -17.51 12.88 -7.81
N PHE A 28 -16.41 13.62 -7.62
CA PHE A 28 -15.64 13.60 -6.37
C PHE A 28 -15.27 14.99 -5.83
N GLY A 29 -16.09 16.02 -6.09
CA GLY A 29 -15.99 17.26 -5.33
C GLY A 29 -16.09 16.98 -3.83
N GLY A 30 -14.95 16.95 -3.12
CA GLY A 30 -14.87 16.73 -1.67
C GLY A 30 -14.53 15.31 -1.18
N LYS A 31 -14.26 14.31 -2.04
CA LYS A 31 -13.70 13.02 -1.57
C LYS A 31 -12.17 13.11 -1.50
N TYR A 32 -11.63 13.07 -0.28
CA TYR A 32 -10.20 13.06 -0.05
C TYR A 32 -9.68 11.62 -0.08
N LEU A 33 -8.69 11.37 -0.93
CA LEU A 33 -7.83 10.19 -0.76
C LEU A 33 -6.80 10.56 0.31
N ASP A 34 -7.27 10.64 1.56
CA ASP A 34 -6.48 11.13 2.72
C ASP A 34 -5.23 10.29 3.00
N SER A 35 -5.11 9.12 2.36
CA SER A 35 -4.03 8.16 2.56
C SER A 35 -2.96 8.17 1.47
N TRP A 36 -3.02 9.05 0.46
CA TRP A 36 -1.93 9.12 -0.53
C TRP A 36 -0.62 9.54 0.14
N PRO A 37 0.49 8.80 -0.08
CA PRO A 37 1.75 9.10 0.56
C PRO A 37 2.25 10.47 0.09
N SER A 38 2.57 11.33 1.05
CA SER A 38 3.31 12.56 0.79
C SER A 38 4.73 12.41 1.30
N ASN A 39 5.68 12.81 0.48
CA ASN A 39 7.07 12.89 0.92
C ASN A 39 7.26 14.09 1.85
N SER A 40 7.95 13.87 2.97
CA SER A 40 8.30 14.94 3.91
C SER A 40 9.79 14.89 4.20
N ARG A 41 10.42 16.04 4.42
CA ARG A 41 11.85 16.09 4.76
C ARG A 41 12.16 15.23 5.99
N SER A 42 11.29 15.27 6.99
CA SER A 42 11.44 14.47 8.21
C SER A 42 11.33 12.96 7.97
N TRP A 43 10.58 12.52 6.95
CA TRP A 43 10.60 11.12 6.51
C TRP A 43 11.95 10.75 5.93
N ASN A 44 12.48 11.54 4.98
CA ASN A 44 13.78 11.29 4.36
C ASN A 44 14.91 11.26 5.39
N ASP A 45 14.94 12.23 6.31
CA ASP A 45 15.92 12.27 7.39
C ASP A 45 15.84 11.01 8.27
N TRP A 46 14.63 10.50 8.51
CA TRP A 46 14.43 9.28 9.29
C TRP A 46 14.89 8.03 8.52
N VAL A 47 14.60 7.94 7.22
CA VAL A 47 15.11 6.86 6.36
C VAL A 47 16.63 6.84 6.38
N ASP A 48 17.29 7.98 6.10
CA ASP A 48 18.75 8.08 6.03
C ASP A 48 19.43 7.72 7.36
N ARG A 49 18.81 8.08 8.49
CA ARG A 49 19.32 7.73 9.81
C ARG A 49 19.16 6.24 10.11
N VAL A 50 17.96 5.69 9.91
CA VAL A 50 17.70 4.27 10.23
C VAL A 50 18.48 3.36 9.28
N GLU A 51 18.67 3.76 8.03
CA GLU A 51 19.49 3.07 7.04
C GLU A 51 20.92 2.84 7.54
N LYS A 52 21.58 3.86 8.11
CA LYS A 52 22.94 3.74 8.68
C LYS A 52 23.04 2.63 9.73
N ALA A 53 21.97 2.36 10.47
CA ALA A 53 21.96 1.37 11.55
C ALA A 53 21.34 0.01 11.14
N LYS A 54 20.41 -0.02 10.19
CA LYS A 54 19.55 -1.18 9.88
C LYS A 54 19.53 -1.55 8.39
N GLY A 55 20.29 -0.85 7.54
CA GLY A 55 20.32 -1.09 6.09
C GLY A 55 20.64 -2.54 5.72
N GLU A 56 21.56 -3.20 6.42
CA GLU A 56 21.87 -4.61 6.18
C GLU A 56 20.71 -5.56 6.53
N VAL A 57 19.87 -5.20 7.50
CA VAL A 57 18.64 -5.96 7.81
C VAL A 57 17.63 -5.79 6.67
N TRP A 58 17.50 -4.58 6.13
CA TRP A 58 16.59 -4.30 5.01
C TRP A 58 17.02 -5.01 3.73
N LYS A 59 18.33 -5.04 3.45
CA LYS A 59 18.90 -5.83 2.34
C LYS A 59 18.66 -7.32 2.55
N SER A 60 18.91 -7.83 3.76
CA SER A 60 18.67 -9.24 4.09
C SER A 60 17.20 -9.65 3.94
N ALA A 61 16.26 -8.74 4.25
CA ALA A 61 14.84 -8.94 4.05
C ALA A 61 14.36 -8.67 2.60
N ASP A 62 15.22 -8.13 1.73
CA ASP A 62 14.92 -7.66 0.37
C ASP A 62 13.76 -6.64 0.33
N ILE A 63 13.85 -5.62 1.20
CA ILE A 63 12.93 -4.46 1.24
C ILE A 63 13.65 -3.13 1.08
N TYR A 64 14.98 -3.15 0.91
CA TYR A 64 15.81 -1.95 0.86
C TYR A 64 15.39 -1.00 -0.26
N ASP A 65 15.24 -1.51 -1.49
CA ASP A 65 14.88 -0.69 -2.66
C ASP A 65 13.47 -0.10 -2.51
N ALA A 66 12.52 -0.88 -1.98
CA ALA A 66 11.16 -0.42 -1.71
C ALA A 66 11.10 0.68 -0.63
N ILE A 67 12.00 0.65 0.36
CA ILE A 67 12.14 1.73 1.34
C ILE A 67 12.75 2.97 0.68
N GLN A 68 13.79 2.82 -0.15
CA GLN A 68 14.37 3.95 -0.87
C GLN A 68 13.37 4.59 -1.83
N LEU A 69 12.52 3.80 -2.48
CA LEU A 69 11.44 4.28 -3.33
C LEU A 69 10.49 5.23 -2.57
N SER A 70 10.24 4.99 -1.28
CA SER A 70 9.36 5.83 -0.45
C SER A 70 9.87 7.25 -0.22
N LYS A 71 11.14 7.53 -0.53
CA LYS A 71 11.73 8.88 -0.50
C LYS A 71 11.37 9.70 -1.73
N ASN A 72 10.79 9.08 -2.75
CA ASN A 72 10.33 9.77 -3.94
C ASN A 72 8.87 10.20 -3.76
N ASP A 73 8.57 11.42 -4.21
CA ASP A 73 7.20 11.90 -4.24
C ASP A 73 6.56 11.46 -5.56
N ILE A 74 5.48 10.69 -5.48
CA ILE A 74 4.68 10.30 -6.63
C ILE A 74 3.43 11.16 -6.57
N SER A 75 3.36 12.21 -7.39
CA SER A 75 2.19 13.07 -7.44
C SER A 75 0.97 12.29 -7.93
N MET A 76 -0.11 12.31 -7.16
CA MET A 76 -1.37 11.69 -7.57
C MET A 76 -2.08 12.55 -8.61
N ASP A 77 -2.08 12.10 -9.87
CA ASP A 77 -3.02 12.62 -10.85
C ASP A 77 -4.38 11.92 -10.65
N LYS A 78 -5.25 12.58 -9.89
CA LYS A 78 -6.60 12.09 -9.59
C LYS A 78 -7.39 11.84 -10.87
N ASN A 79 -7.29 12.73 -11.86
CA ASN A 79 -8.05 12.62 -13.10
C ASN A 79 -7.62 11.38 -13.89
N LEU A 80 -6.30 11.15 -13.98
CA LEU A 80 -5.76 9.98 -14.64
C LEU A 80 -6.15 8.68 -13.91
N LEU A 81 -6.04 8.66 -12.57
CA LEU A 81 -6.44 7.50 -11.77
C LEU A 81 -7.92 7.16 -11.99
N TYR A 82 -8.80 8.16 -11.96
CA TYR A 82 -10.24 7.94 -12.17
C TYR A 82 -10.57 7.55 -13.61
N ALA A 83 -9.89 8.13 -14.60
CA ALA A 83 -10.04 7.73 -15.99
C ALA A 83 -9.63 6.26 -16.20
N ALA A 84 -8.55 5.81 -15.55
CA ALA A 84 -8.14 4.41 -15.57
C ALA A 84 -9.19 3.49 -14.89
N LEU A 85 -9.68 3.87 -13.71
CA LEU A 85 -10.69 3.10 -12.97
C LEU A 85 -12.03 3.00 -13.72
N CYS A 86 -12.31 3.87 -14.69
CA CYS A 86 -13.49 3.71 -15.54
C CYS A 86 -13.49 2.42 -16.36
N TYR A 87 -12.31 1.84 -16.60
CA TYR A 87 -12.11 0.60 -17.33
C TYR A 87 -11.90 -0.62 -16.41
N TRP A 88 -11.84 -0.43 -15.09
CA TRP A 88 -11.56 -1.53 -14.16
C TRP A 88 -12.76 -2.46 -13.99
N SER A 89 -12.56 -3.75 -14.26
CA SER A 89 -13.48 -4.83 -13.92
C SER A 89 -13.06 -5.48 -12.60
N ILE A 90 -13.98 -5.46 -11.64
CA ILE A 90 -13.79 -6.05 -10.32
C ILE A 90 -13.78 -7.59 -10.39
N SER A 91 -14.52 -8.19 -11.34
CA SER A 91 -14.58 -9.66 -11.44
C SER A 91 -13.25 -10.27 -11.91
N THR A 92 -12.52 -9.52 -12.75
CA THR A 92 -11.27 -10.00 -13.37
C THR A 92 -10.02 -9.34 -12.81
N ASN A 93 -10.16 -8.32 -11.94
CA ASN A 93 -9.06 -7.48 -11.46
C ASN A 93 -8.19 -6.92 -12.60
N SER A 94 -8.84 -6.40 -13.65
CA SER A 94 -8.16 -5.88 -14.84
C SER A 94 -8.89 -4.70 -15.46
N PHE A 95 -8.16 -3.86 -16.16
CA PHE A 95 -8.67 -2.84 -17.07
C PHE A 95 -9.10 -3.46 -18.40
N HIS A 96 -10.31 -3.13 -18.86
CA HIS A 96 -10.86 -3.62 -20.12
C HIS A 96 -10.78 -2.51 -21.16
N PHE A 97 -9.79 -2.59 -22.04
CA PHE A 97 -9.62 -1.68 -23.17
C PHE A 97 -10.11 -2.31 -24.48
N ARG A 98 -10.30 -1.50 -25.52
CA ARG A 98 -10.70 -1.99 -26.87
C ARG A 98 -9.72 -2.98 -27.50
N PHE A 99 -8.49 -2.98 -27.03
CA PHE A 99 -7.40 -3.82 -27.53
C PHE A 99 -7.06 -4.97 -26.57
N GLY A 100 -7.89 -5.22 -25.56
CA GLY A 100 -7.76 -6.35 -24.64
C GLY A 100 -7.72 -5.94 -23.17
N MET A 101 -7.69 -6.98 -22.32
CA MET A 101 -7.53 -6.84 -20.88
C MET A 101 -6.09 -6.49 -20.54
N MET A 102 -5.90 -5.56 -19.61
CA MET A 102 -4.59 -5.21 -19.05
C MET A 102 -4.73 -5.04 -17.55
N GLY A 103 -3.69 -5.35 -16.78
CA GLY A 103 -3.72 -5.13 -15.35
C GLY A 103 -2.31 -5.14 -14.80
N PRO A 104 -2.09 -4.53 -13.62
CA PRO A 104 -0.83 -4.68 -12.93
C PRO A 104 -0.65 -6.15 -12.54
N THR A 105 0.57 -6.65 -12.66
CA THR A 105 0.92 -8.03 -12.32
C THR A 105 1.93 -8.06 -11.18
N VAL A 106 2.21 -9.26 -10.65
CA VAL A 106 3.28 -9.42 -9.66
C VAL A 106 4.61 -8.97 -10.23
N LEU A 107 4.86 -9.20 -11.53
CA LEU A 107 6.10 -8.77 -12.19
C LEU A 107 6.23 -7.24 -12.22
N ASP A 108 5.13 -6.52 -12.46
CA ASP A 108 5.13 -5.05 -12.41
C ASP A 108 5.44 -4.53 -11.00
N ILE A 109 4.87 -5.16 -9.97
CA ILE A 109 5.18 -4.81 -8.58
C ILE A 109 6.66 -5.04 -8.27
N VAL A 110 7.22 -6.19 -8.68
CA VAL A 110 8.64 -6.50 -8.50
C VAL A 110 9.51 -5.47 -9.22
N ALA A 111 9.18 -5.14 -10.47
CA ALA A 111 9.96 -4.20 -11.28
C ALA A 111 9.93 -2.78 -10.70
N LEU A 112 8.80 -2.33 -10.16
CA LEU A 112 8.64 -0.98 -9.60
C LEU A 112 9.24 -0.84 -8.20
N THR A 113 9.11 -1.87 -7.36
CA THR A 113 9.40 -1.77 -5.93
C THR A 113 10.62 -2.57 -5.48
N GLY A 114 11.07 -3.55 -6.26
CA GLY A 114 12.08 -4.52 -5.83
C GLY A 114 11.58 -5.55 -4.82
N LEU A 115 10.30 -5.50 -4.40
CA LEU A 115 9.72 -6.47 -3.49
C LEU A 115 9.70 -7.87 -4.12
N ARG A 116 9.97 -8.89 -3.33
CA ARG A 116 10.02 -10.26 -3.86
C ARG A 116 8.65 -10.88 -4.12
N PRO A 117 8.55 -11.72 -5.17
CA PRO A 117 7.36 -12.52 -5.44
C PRO A 117 7.28 -13.80 -4.59
N HIS A 118 8.41 -14.21 -4.01
CA HIS A 118 8.55 -15.45 -3.25
C HIS A 118 9.21 -15.22 -1.88
N GLY A 119 9.04 -16.19 -0.99
CA GLY A 119 9.50 -16.14 0.39
C GLY A 119 8.48 -16.77 1.30
N GLU A 120 8.53 -16.41 2.57
CA GLU A 120 7.51 -16.80 3.54
C GLU A 120 6.15 -16.21 3.14
N GLU A 121 5.12 -17.05 3.18
CA GLU A 121 3.78 -16.66 2.82
C GLU A 121 3.24 -15.65 3.83
N VAL A 122 2.76 -14.50 3.32
CA VAL A 122 2.22 -13.44 4.17
C VAL A 122 1.06 -13.98 5.01
N SER A 123 0.15 -14.78 4.44
CA SER A 123 -0.99 -15.35 5.17
C SER A 123 -0.57 -16.16 6.40
N ALA A 124 0.54 -16.90 6.33
CA ALA A 124 1.09 -17.66 7.45
C ALA A 124 1.56 -16.72 8.57
N ILE A 125 2.26 -15.63 8.21
CA ILE A 125 2.67 -14.59 9.18
C ILE A 125 1.47 -13.95 9.86
N LEU A 126 0.42 -13.65 9.08
CA LEU A 126 -0.79 -13.03 9.58
C LEU A 126 -1.64 -13.99 10.41
N GLY A 127 -1.58 -15.29 10.13
CA GLY A 127 -2.33 -16.36 10.79
C GLY A 127 -1.74 -16.87 12.11
N MET A 128 -0.50 -16.50 12.45
CA MET A 128 0.12 -16.92 13.73
C MET A 128 -0.70 -16.41 14.92
N ALA A 129 -1.39 -17.34 15.59
CA ALA A 129 -2.08 -17.10 16.85
C ALA A 129 -1.05 -16.99 17.98
N GLY A 130 -1.11 -15.92 18.78
CA GLY A 130 -0.33 -15.80 20.03
C GLY A 130 0.85 -14.83 20.03
N SER A 131 1.27 -14.27 18.89
CA SER A 131 2.16 -13.11 18.92
C SER A 131 1.31 -11.85 19.07
N THR A 132 0.91 -11.52 20.29
CA THR A 132 0.49 -10.16 20.60
C THR A 132 1.69 -9.26 20.34
N CYS A 133 1.74 -8.73 19.12
CA CYS A 133 2.77 -7.81 18.65
C CYS A 133 2.53 -6.46 19.33
N HIS A 134 2.77 -6.41 20.64
CA HIS A 134 2.67 -5.20 21.43
C HIS A 134 3.92 -4.38 21.21
N PHE A 135 3.73 -3.13 20.82
CA PHE A 135 4.79 -2.14 20.96
C PHE A 135 4.98 -1.89 22.48
N PRO A 136 6.15 -2.20 23.07
CA PRO A 136 6.35 -2.27 24.52
C PRO A 136 5.94 -1.02 25.30
N LYS A 137 5.91 0.15 24.64
CA LYS A 137 5.63 1.45 25.27
C LYS A 137 4.21 2.00 25.04
N TYR A 138 3.37 1.38 24.20
CA TYR A 138 2.21 2.09 23.61
C TYR A 138 0.87 1.31 23.54
N GLY A 139 0.76 0.10 24.10
CA GLY A 139 -0.51 -0.64 24.16
C GLY A 139 -1.07 -1.09 22.81
N THR A 140 -2.37 -1.48 22.79
CA THR A 140 -3.13 -1.88 21.59
C THR A 140 -3.39 -0.70 20.66
N ILE A 141 -3.27 -0.97 19.36
CA ILE A 141 -3.04 0.02 18.30
C ILE A 141 -4.37 0.54 17.75
N TYR A 142 -4.68 1.82 17.96
CA TYR A 142 -5.86 2.47 17.33
C TYR A 142 -5.58 3.84 16.69
N ASP A 143 -4.36 4.41 16.80
CA ASP A 143 -4.04 5.71 16.20
C ASP A 143 -2.64 5.71 15.55
N ASN A 144 -2.63 5.85 14.22
CA ASN A 144 -1.42 5.92 13.37
C ASN A 144 -0.77 7.32 13.41
N SER A 145 -1.56 8.38 13.60
CA SER A 145 -1.12 9.78 13.59
C SER A 145 -0.23 10.08 14.82
N LEU A 146 -0.60 9.56 15.98
CA LEU A 146 0.15 9.72 17.23
C LEU A 146 1.51 9.00 17.23
N ARG A 147 1.68 7.94 16.43
CA ARG A 147 2.96 7.21 16.34
C ARG A 147 3.92 7.89 15.38
N TYR A 148 3.43 8.28 14.20
CA TYR A 148 4.22 9.01 13.20
C TYR A 148 4.83 10.28 13.82
N SER A 149 4.00 11.15 14.40
CA SER A 149 4.44 12.41 15.00
C SER A 149 5.47 12.20 16.12
N LYS A 150 5.22 11.26 17.03
CA LYS A 150 6.10 11.02 18.19
C LYS A 150 7.49 10.48 17.81
N TYR A 151 7.59 9.64 16.77
CA TYR A 151 8.88 9.11 16.33
C TYR A 151 9.64 10.01 15.35
N LEU A 152 8.97 10.94 14.66
CA LEU A 152 9.67 11.99 13.89
C LEU A 152 10.40 12.98 14.79
N ASP A 153 9.92 13.19 16.01
CA ASP A 153 10.70 13.96 17.00
C ASP A 153 11.90 13.16 17.51
N VAL A 154 11.78 11.82 17.57
CA VAL A 154 12.89 10.93 17.88
C VAL A 154 13.90 10.87 16.73
N SER A 155 13.49 10.96 15.46
CA SER A 155 14.39 10.92 14.30
C SER A 155 15.42 12.06 14.29
N LYS A 156 15.16 13.14 15.04
CA LYS A 156 16.09 14.25 15.30
C LYS A 156 17.12 14.00 16.41
N SER A 157 17.01 12.90 17.16
CA SER A 157 17.95 12.58 18.25
C SER A 157 19.28 12.03 17.72
N GLU A 158 20.39 12.27 18.41
CA GLU A 158 21.70 11.70 18.05
C GLU A 158 21.91 10.27 18.60
N THR A 159 20.89 9.68 19.22
CA THR A 159 21.00 8.39 19.90
C THR A 159 21.00 7.21 18.94
N ALA A 160 21.61 6.09 19.33
CA ALA A 160 21.57 4.86 18.55
C ALA A 160 20.12 4.42 18.26
N VAL A 161 19.88 3.88 17.06
CA VAL A 161 18.55 3.42 16.63
C VAL A 161 18.14 2.18 17.42
N THR A 162 17.08 2.33 18.22
CA THR A 162 16.56 1.26 19.09
C THR A 162 15.78 0.21 18.29
N LYS A 163 15.53 -0.96 18.89
CA LYS A 163 14.69 -2.00 18.26
C LYS A 163 13.25 -1.50 18.08
N GLU A 164 12.75 -0.76 19.07
CA GLU A 164 11.40 -0.19 19.09
C GLU A 164 11.23 0.88 18.00
N GLU A 165 12.26 1.71 17.80
CA GLU A 165 12.29 2.70 16.72
C GLU A 165 12.28 2.02 15.36
N HIS A 166 13.11 1.00 15.14
CA HIS A 166 13.15 0.26 13.87
C HIS A 166 11.81 -0.43 13.57
N LEU A 167 11.16 -1.04 14.57
CA LEU A 167 9.81 -1.60 14.42
C LEU A 167 8.77 -0.53 14.05
N SER A 168 8.86 0.63 14.70
CA SER A 168 7.93 1.75 14.43
C SER A 168 8.16 2.33 13.04
N PHE A 169 9.41 2.45 12.62
CA PHE A 169 9.79 2.85 11.26
C PHE A 169 9.19 1.89 10.22
N LEU A 170 9.39 0.58 10.38
CA LEU A 170 8.86 -0.42 9.43
C LEU A 170 7.32 -0.40 9.40
N PHE A 171 6.68 -0.26 10.55
CA PHE A 171 5.23 -0.11 10.61
C PHE A 171 4.73 1.13 9.86
N THR A 172 5.39 2.28 10.05
CA THR A 172 5.07 3.52 9.33
C THR A 172 5.28 3.37 7.84
N TRP A 173 6.42 2.82 7.41
CA TRP A 173 6.69 2.56 5.99
C TRP A 173 5.60 1.68 5.37
N LEU A 174 5.26 0.55 6.01
CA LEU A 174 4.23 -0.37 5.51
C LEU A 174 2.85 0.31 5.40
N SER A 175 2.41 0.99 6.46
CA SER A 175 1.05 1.58 6.49
C SER A 175 0.92 2.84 5.63
N LYS A 176 1.91 3.72 5.64
CA LYS A 176 1.82 5.05 5.01
C LYS A 176 2.36 5.08 3.58
N HIS A 177 3.42 4.32 3.29
CA HIS A 177 4.13 4.42 2.00
C HIS A 177 3.95 3.18 1.12
N LEU A 178 3.73 1.99 1.70
CA LEU A 178 3.56 0.77 0.92
C LEU A 178 2.09 0.46 0.63
N PHE A 179 1.27 0.25 1.67
CA PHE A 179 -0.15 -0.10 1.51
C PHE A 179 -1.08 1.11 1.46
N CYS A 180 -0.65 2.25 2.02
CA CYS A 180 -1.40 3.50 2.01
C CYS A 180 -2.84 3.33 2.54
N ASP A 181 -3.00 2.52 3.59
CA ASP A 181 -4.29 2.18 4.21
C ASP A 181 -4.19 2.33 5.73
N SER A 182 -5.09 3.16 6.27
CA SER A 182 -5.22 3.51 7.68
C SER A 182 -6.29 2.68 8.42
N SER A 183 -6.88 1.68 7.76
CA SER A 183 -7.88 0.80 8.35
C SER A 183 -7.32 0.02 9.54
N VAL A 184 -8.16 -0.24 10.55
CA VAL A 184 -7.78 -1.00 11.75
C VAL A 184 -7.26 -2.40 11.38
N ASN A 185 -7.82 -3.00 10.34
CA ASN A 185 -7.38 -4.29 9.84
C ASN A 185 -5.97 -4.20 9.27
N MET A 186 -5.70 -3.24 8.38
CA MET A 186 -4.36 -3.05 7.83
C MET A 186 -3.33 -2.74 8.91
N ILE A 187 -3.68 -1.92 9.89
CA ILE A 187 -2.81 -1.63 11.04
C ILE A 187 -2.37 -2.90 11.76
N LYS A 188 -3.29 -3.86 11.98
CA LYS A 188 -2.96 -5.16 12.60
C LYS A 188 -2.01 -5.97 11.72
N GLN A 189 -2.23 -5.99 10.40
CA GLN A 189 -1.36 -6.72 9.48
C GLN A 189 0.04 -6.08 9.39
N CYS A 190 0.13 -4.77 9.18
CA CYS A 190 1.38 -4.01 9.16
C CYS A 190 2.22 -4.23 10.42
N THR A 191 1.57 -4.36 11.57
CA THR A 191 2.26 -4.66 12.82
C THR A 191 2.97 -6.01 12.76
N LYS A 192 2.25 -7.09 12.41
CA LYS A 192 2.83 -8.43 12.31
C LYS A 192 3.96 -8.50 11.26
N LEU A 193 3.75 -7.83 10.12
CA LEU A 193 4.74 -7.73 9.06
C LEU A 193 6.00 -6.97 9.52
N ALA A 194 5.84 -5.86 10.25
CA ALA A 194 6.97 -5.09 10.79
C ALA A 194 7.85 -5.95 11.73
N PHE A 195 7.24 -6.77 12.58
CA PHE A 195 8.00 -7.71 13.43
C PHE A 195 8.75 -8.76 12.63
N ALA A 196 8.12 -9.35 11.61
CA ALA A 196 8.79 -10.32 10.76
C ALA A 196 9.96 -9.69 9.98
N LEU A 197 9.75 -8.52 9.38
CA LEU A 197 10.79 -7.80 8.64
C LEU A 197 11.92 -7.30 9.52
N ALA A 198 11.63 -6.86 10.76
CA ALA A 198 12.66 -6.47 11.73
C ALA A 198 13.58 -7.64 12.12
N ALA A 199 13.06 -8.88 12.06
CA ALA A 199 13.84 -10.10 12.25
C ALA A 199 14.63 -10.51 10.98
N GLY A 200 14.60 -9.72 9.90
CA GLY A 200 15.27 -10.02 8.64
C GLY A 200 14.57 -11.11 7.82
N ARG A 201 13.31 -11.45 8.15
CA ARG A 201 12.55 -12.50 7.45
C ARG A 201 12.22 -12.08 6.04
N LYS A 202 12.25 -13.08 5.16
CA LYS A 202 12.13 -12.92 3.72
C LYS A 202 10.69 -13.18 3.27
N LEU A 203 9.87 -12.14 3.19
CA LEU A 203 8.44 -12.26 2.92
C LEU A 203 8.11 -12.13 1.42
N ALA A 204 7.10 -12.87 0.95
CA ALA A 204 6.52 -12.71 -0.38
C ALA A 204 5.56 -11.49 -0.43
N LEU A 205 6.11 -10.28 -0.36
CA LEU A 205 5.33 -9.04 -0.27
C LEU A 205 4.73 -8.59 -1.61
N ALA A 206 5.33 -8.90 -2.75
CA ALA A 206 4.82 -8.42 -4.04
C ALA A 206 3.39 -8.90 -4.37
N PRO A 207 3.04 -10.19 -4.19
CA PRO A 207 1.67 -10.66 -4.41
C PRO A 207 0.68 -10.06 -3.42
N PHE A 208 1.12 -9.84 -2.17
CA PHE A 208 0.27 -9.23 -1.15
C PHE A 208 0.01 -7.75 -1.44
N LEU A 209 1.01 -7.00 -1.92
CA LEU A 209 0.82 -5.61 -2.36
C LEU A 209 -0.10 -5.54 -3.58
N LEU A 210 0.04 -6.45 -4.55
CA LEU A 210 -0.86 -6.53 -5.70
C LEU A 210 -2.31 -6.78 -5.26
N SER A 211 -2.53 -7.69 -4.31
CA SER A 211 -3.87 -7.94 -3.78
C SER A 211 -4.48 -6.70 -3.12
N ASN A 212 -3.67 -5.89 -2.43
CA ASN A 212 -4.13 -4.64 -1.83
C ASN A 212 -4.45 -3.58 -2.90
N LEU A 213 -3.67 -3.52 -3.98
CA LEU A 213 -3.96 -2.65 -5.12
C LEU A 213 -5.32 -3.00 -5.75
N TYR A 214 -5.57 -4.28 -6.01
CA TYR A 214 -6.85 -4.76 -6.54
C TYR A 214 -8.03 -4.44 -5.62
N HIS A 215 -7.85 -4.65 -4.31
CA HIS A 215 -8.85 -4.29 -3.32
C HIS A 215 -9.10 -2.79 -3.30
N GLY A 216 -8.06 -1.96 -3.32
CA GLY A 216 -8.17 -0.50 -3.36
C GLY A 216 -8.92 0.01 -4.60
N CYS A 217 -8.63 -0.53 -5.79
CA CYS A 217 -9.38 -0.22 -7.00
C CYS A 217 -10.87 -0.57 -6.84
N THR A 218 -11.16 -1.73 -6.25
CA THR A 218 -12.53 -2.19 -5.98
C THR A 218 -13.26 -1.29 -5.00
N GLU A 219 -12.63 -0.92 -3.89
CA GLU A 219 -13.21 -0.03 -2.87
C GLU A 219 -13.52 1.36 -3.44
N ILE A 220 -12.61 1.94 -4.24
CA ILE A 220 -12.85 3.24 -4.89
C ILE A 220 -14.10 3.16 -5.79
N ILE A 221 -14.24 2.08 -6.55
CA ILE A 221 -15.38 1.87 -7.45
C ILE A 221 -16.67 1.58 -6.67
N MET A 222 -16.61 0.80 -5.59
CA MET A 222 -17.76 0.39 -4.80
C MET A 222 -18.25 1.46 -3.83
N SER A 223 -17.40 2.41 -3.43
CA SER A 223 -17.79 3.63 -2.67
C SER A 223 -18.78 4.55 -3.41
N LYS A 224 -19.19 4.15 -4.62
CA LYS A 224 -20.28 4.66 -5.46
C LYS A 224 -21.67 4.17 -5.05
N PHE A 225 -21.76 2.97 -4.45
CA PHE A 225 -23.00 2.21 -4.29
C PHE A 225 -23.44 2.05 -2.82
N LEU A 226 -22.75 2.73 -1.90
CA LEU A 226 -23.15 2.97 -0.51
C LEU A 226 -23.38 4.47 -0.33
#